data_AF-A0A0F8WG45-F1
#
_entry.id   AF-A0A0F8WG45-F1
#
_cell.length_a   1.000
_cell.length_b   1.000
_cell.length_c   1.000
_cell.angle_alpha   90.00
_cell.angle_beta   90.00
_cell.angle_gamma   90.00
#
_symmetry.space_group_name_H-M   'P 1'
#
loop_
_entity.id
_entity.type
_entity.pdbx_description
1 polymer ?
#
loop_
_entity_poly.entity_id
_entity_poly.type
_entity_poly.pdbx_seq_one_letter_code
_entity_poly.pdbx_strand_id
1 'polypeptide(L)'
;DESLGQWDKIDEYIAVKTNGNLTKFSAYSMLVDPMTSCGCFECIAAIMPEANGIIIVDRDHQGMTPIGMSFSTLAGQIGGGIQTPGFVGIGKLFISSVKFISADGGIERVVWMPKALKEEVSERLKARLDDIEKPELYDKIATEEDAEDPEALVEFLTKVEHPVLAMAAMF
;
A
#
# COMPACT_ATOMS: atom_id res chain seq x y z
N ASP A 1 -13.51 -9.88 -12.81
CA ASP A 1 -13.48 -10.34 -11.41
C ASP A 1 -13.84 -9.18 -10.50
N GLU A 2 -14.96 -9.26 -9.79
CA GLU A 2 -15.44 -8.16 -8.92
C GLU A 2 -14.53 -7.92 -7.71
N SER A 3 -13.94 -8.98 -7.16
CA SER A 3 -13.09 -8.92 -5.97
C SER A 3 -11.77 -8.18 -6.27
N LEU A 4 -11.17 -8.47 -7.42
CA LEU A 4 -9.93 -7.85 -7.90
C LEU A 4 -10.17 -6.49 -8.56
N GLY A 5 -11.41 -6.20 -8.97
CA GLY A 5 -11.72 -5.04 -9.78
C GLY A 5 -11.14 -5.17 -11.18
N GLN A 6 -11.52 -6.24 -11.88
CA GLN A 6 -11.13 -6.53 -13.26
C GLN A 6 -12.39 -6.60 -14.14
N TRP A 7 -12.35 -5.95 -15.30
CA TRP A 7 -13.49 -5.85 -16.21
C TRP A 7 -13.03 -6.04 -17.66
N ASP A 8 -13.63 -6.99 -18.39
CA ASP A 8 -13.23 -7.34 -19.76
C ASP A 8 -13.19 -6.12 -20.70
N LYS A 9 -14.17 -5.21 -20.61
CA LYS A 9 -14.20 -3.99 -21.43
C LYS A 9 -13.06 -3.02 -21.11
N ILE A 10 -12.61 -3.00 -19.86
CA ILE A 10 -11.46 -2.19 -19.45
C ILE A 10 -10.18 -2.84 -19.95
N ASP A 11 -10.05 -4.16 -19.85
CA ASP A 11 -8.92 -4.94 -20.38
C ASP A 11 -8.76 -4.75 -21.90
N GLU A 12 -9.86 -4.83 -22.65
CA GLU A 12 -9.88 -4.51 -24.10
C GLU A 12 -9.44 -3.07 -24.38
N TYR A 13 -9.93 -2.12 -23.59
CA TYR A 13 -9.60 -0.70 -23.75
C TYR A 13 -8.12 -0.41 -23.48
N ILE A 14 -7.57 -0.90 -22.37
CA ILE A 14 -6.17 -0.66 -22.00
C ILE A 14 -5.22 -1.39 -22.95
N ALA A 15 -5.57 -2.57 -23.47
CA ALA A 15 -4.77 -3.26 -24.46
C ALA A 15 -4.57 -2.40 -25.70
N VAL A 16 -5.62 -1.71 -26.16
CA VAL A 16 -5.52 -0.76 -27.28
C VAL A 16 -4.71 0.48 -26.89
N LYS A 17 -5.01 1.09 -25.73
CA LYS A 17 -4.38 2.36 -25.32
C LYS A 17 -2.91 2.23 -24.93
N THR A 18 -2.48 1.05 -24.54
CA THR A 18 -1.08 0.78 -24.17
C THR A 18 -0.30 0.09 -25.28
N ASN A 19 -0.85 0.03 -26.50
CA ASN A 19 -0.26 -0.68 -27.65
C ASN A 19 0.07 -2.16 -27.35
N GLY A 20 -0.77 -2.81 -26.55
CA GLY A 20 -0.63 -4.21 -26.14
C GLY A 20 0.31 -4.45 -24.96
N ASN A 21 0.95 -3.42 -24.40
CA ASN A 21 1.89 -3.58 -23.29
C ASN A 21 1.21 -3.91 -21.96
N LEU A 22 -0.05 -3.51 -21.79
CA LEU A 22 -0.88 -3.85 -20.63
C LEU A 22 -2.20 -4.43 -21.14
N THR A 23 -2.43 -5.70 -20.86
CA THR A 23 -3.64 -6.41 -21.29
C THR A 23 -4.67 -6.55 -20.18
N LYS A 24 -4.26 -6.37 -18.92
CA LYS A 24 -5.10 -6.55 -17.73
C LYS A 24 -4.54 -5.82 -16.52
N PHE A 25 -5.40 -5.34 -15.63
CA PHE A 25 -4.99 -4.93 -14.28
C PHE A 25 -6.10 -5.15 -13.25
N SER A 26 -5.72 -5.27 -11.97
CA SER A 26 -6.61 -5.28 -10.82
C SER A 26 -6.66 -3.91 -10.16
N ALA A 27 -7.85 -3.32 -10.05
CA ALA A 27 -8.04 -2.05 -9.37
C ALA A 27 -7.92 -2.17 -7.84
N TYR A 28 -8.14 -3.37 -7.29
CA TYR A 28 -8.28 -3.60 -5.85
C TYR A 28 -7.22 -4.56 -5.28
N SER A 29 -6.23 -4.97 -6.08
CA SER A 29 -5.08 -5.77 -5.63
C SER A 29 -3.77 -5.13 -6.05
N MET A 30 -2.78 -5.13 -5.17
CA MET A 30 -1.39 -4.79 -5.44
C MET A 30 -0.53 -6.03 -5.77
N LEU A 31 -1.07 -7.24 -5.59
CA LEU A 31 -0.35 -8.50 -5.84
C LEU A 31 -0.70 -9.10 -7.20
N VAL A 32 -1.98 -9.16 -7.53
CA VAL A 32 -2.46 -9.78 -8.77
C VAL A 32 -2.62 -8.69 -9.82
N ASP A 33 -1.78 -8.69 -10.86
CA ASP A 33 -1.85 -7.75 -11.99
C ASP A 33 -2.04 -6.28 -11.55
N PRO A 34 -1.18 -5.69 -10.69
CA PRO A 34 -1.42 -4.34 -10.18
C PRO A 34 -1.47 -3.28 -11.29
N MET A 35 -2.12 -2.15 -11.00
CA MET A 35 -2.06 -0.99 -11.89
C MET A 35 -0.61 -0.50 -12.05
N THR A 36 -0.25 -0.13 -13.28
CA THR A 36 1.08 0.42 -13.57
C THR A 36 1.23 1.85 -13.04
N SER A 37 2.47 2.29 -12.82
CA SER A 37 2.76 3.63 -12.27
C SER A 37 3.57 4.50 -13.23
N CYS A 38 3.23 5.80 -13.29
CA CYS A 38 3.94 6.82 -14.09
C CYS A 38 5.30 7.18 -13.48
N GLY A 39 5.30 7.67 -12.24
CA GLY A 39 6.37 8.46 -11.61
C GLY A 39 5.86 9.73 -10.91
N CYS A 40 4.57 10.01 -11.05
CA CYS A 40 3.86 11.18 -10.57
C CYS A 40 3.00 10.93 -9.32
N PHE A 41 3.15 9.77 -8.70
CA PHE A 41 2.43 9.36 -7.49
C PHE A 41 2.85 10.19 -6.27
N GLU A 42 1.91 10.38 -5.34
CA GLU A 42 2.16 11.08 -4.08
C GLU A 42 2.79 10.15 -3.05
N CYS A 43 2.39 8.87 -3.07
CA CYS A 43 2.89 7.82 -2.19
C CYS A 43 3.15 6.52 -2.95
N ILE A 44 3.89 5.62 -2.32
CA ILE A 44 4.11 4.25 -2.79
C ILE A 44 3.66 3.31 -1.68
N ALA A 45 2.75 2.40 -2.00
CA ALA A 45 2.48 1.23 -1.17
C ALA A 45 3.42 0.09 -1.60
N ALA A 46 4.11 -0.52 -0.64
CA ALA A 46 5.08 -1.58 -0.88
C ALA A 46 4.87 -2.73 0.11
N ILE A 47 4.96 -3.96 -0.38
CA ILE A 47 4.83 -5.15 0.45
C ILE A 47 5.99 -5.26 1.45
N MET A 48 5.65 -5.69 2.66
CA MET A 48 6.59 -6.04 3.73
C MET A 48 6.36 -7.50 4.14
N PRO A 49 7.00 -8.46 3.45
CA PRO A 49 6.87 -9.90 3.70
C PRO A 49 6.98 -10.30 5.17
N GLU A 50 7.99 -9.78 5.87
CA GLU A 50 8.33 -10.12 7.24
C GLU A 50 7.23 -9.71 8.23
N ALA A 51 6.41 -8.71 7.88
CA ALA A 51 5.29 -8.22 8.68
C ALA A 51 3.93 -8.74 8.19
N ASN A 52 3.88 -9.56 7.13
CA ASN A 52 2.63 -9.97 6.46
C ASN A 52 1.74 -8.77 6.03
N GLY A 53 2.35 -7.61 5.80
CA GLY A 53 1.67 -6.34 5.62
C GLY A 53 2.31 -5.49 4.53
N ILE A 54 2.00 -4.20 4.56
CA ILE A 54 2.50 -3.21 3.61
C ILE A 54 2.94 -1.95 4.34
N ILE A 55 3.94 -1.28 3.77
CA ILE A 55 4.34 0.07 4.17
C ILE A 55 3.71 1.06 3.17
N ILE A 56 3.50 2.31 3.58
CA ILE A 56 3.20 3.41 2.65
C ILE A 56 4.19 4.52 2.92
N VAL A 57 4.92 4.96 1.90
CA VAL A 57 5.86 6.08 1.98
C VAL A 57 5.49 7.16 0.99
N ASP A 58 5.46 8.41 1.43
CA ASP A 58 5.19 9.57 0.57
C ASP A 58 6.46 10.20 0.02
N ARG A 59 6.28 11.03 -1.02
CA ARG A 59 7.39 11.67 -1.74
C ARG A 59 8.21 12.67 -0.91
N ASP A 60 7.65 13.19 0.18
CA ASP A 60 8.31 14.21 1.00
C ASP A 60 9.21 13.57 2.06
N HIS A 61 8.96 12.29 2.43
CA HIS A 61 9.82 11.53 3.32
C HIS A 61 11.19 11.21 2.69
N GLN A 62 12.26 11.74 3.30
CA GLN A 62 13.65 11.58 2.83
C GLN A 62 14.39 10.40 3.48
N GLY A 63 13.79 9.77 4.49
CA GLY A 63 14.41 8.69 5.25
C GLY A 63 14.38 7.33 4.55
N MET A 64 14.97 6.35 5.23
CA MET A 64 14.85 4.95 4.87
C MET A 64 13.54 4.40 5.41
N THR A 65 12.93 3.50 4.65
CA THR A 65 11.78 2.74 5.13
C THR A 65 12.23 1.37 5.67
N PRO A 66 11.38 0.68 6.44
CA PRO A 66 11.70 -0.66 6.97
C PRO A 66 12.01 -1.72 5.92
N ILE A 67 11.67 -1.53 4.64
CA ILE A 67 12.06 -2.44 3.54
C ILE A 67 13.47 -2.14 2.98
N GLY A 68 14.24 -1.28 3.64
CA GLY A 68 15.61 -0.95 3.23
C GLY A 68 15.71 -0.12 1.95
N MET A 69 14.66 0.63 1.60
CA MET A 69 14.64 1.54 0.46
C MET A 69 14.04 2.91 0.82
N SER A 70 14.57 3.97 0.23
CA SER A 70 13.95 5.30 0.27
C SER A 70 12.82 5.42 -0.76
N PHE A 71 12.00 6.47 -0.66
CA PHE A 71 10.98 6.78 -1.67
C PHE A 71 11.59 6.90 -3.08
N SER A 72 12.74 7.57 -3.22
CA SER A 72 13.37 7.78 -4.54
C SER A 72 13.82 6.48 -5.19
N THR A 73 14.35 5.55 -4.41
CA THR A 73 14.73 4.20 -4.89
C THR A 73 13.50 3.41 -5.33
N LEU A 74 12.44 3.41 -4.53
CA LEU A 74 11.17 2.75 -4.88
C LEU A 74 10.54 3.36 -6.13
N ALA A 75 10.54 4.68 -6.24
CA ALA A 75 9.98 5.39 -7.39
C ALA A 75 10.66 4.99 -8.69
N GLY A 76 11.99 4.80 -8.66
CA GLY A 76 12.77 4.32 -9.80
C GLY A 76 12.46 2.86 -10.19
N GLN A 77 12.00 2.03 -9.25
CA GLN A 77 11.66 0.63 -9.50
C GLN A 77 10.26 0.44 -10.08
N ILE A 78 9.29 1.28 -9.68
CA ILE A 78 7.87 1.07 -10.03
C ILE A 78 7.39 1.99 -11.16
N GLY A 79 8.13 3.06 -11.44
CA GLY A 79 7.81 4.00 -12.51
C GLY A 79 8.00 3.40 -13.91
N GLY A 80 7.53 4.12 -14.93
CA GLY A 80 7.74 3.73 -16.32
C GLY A 80 6.67 2.82 -16.93
N GLY A 81 5.52 2.67 -16.26
CA GLY A 81 4.36 1.98 -16.84
C GLY A 81 4.47 0.46 -16.86
N ILE A 82 5.28 -0.12 -15.97
CA ILE A 82 5.38 -1.57 -15.77
C ILE A 82 4.47 -2.05 -14.63
N GLN A 83 4.03 -3.31 -14.68
CA GLN A 83 3.34 -3.95 -13.56
C GLN A 83 4.37 -4.53 -12.60
N THR A 84 4.33 -4.11 -11.35
CA THR A 84 5.27 -4.54 -10.32
C THR A 84 4.51 -5.13 -9.14
N PRO A 85 4.16 -6.43 -9.16
CA PRO A 85 3.50 -7.10 -8.04
C PRO A 85 4.17 -6.81 -6.70
N GLY A 86 3.38 -6.45 -5.70
CA GLY A 86 3.84 -6.04 -4.38
C GLY A 86 4.15 -4.54 -4.26
N PHE A 87 4.03 -3.76 -5.32
CA PHE A 87 4.27 -2.32 -5.30
C PHE A 87 3.25 -1.56 -6.16
N VAL A 88 2.76 -0.44 -5.66
CA VAL A 88 1.85 0.43 -6.43
C VAL A 88 2.00 1.89 -6.02
N GLY A 89 2.11 2.78 -7.00
CA GLY A 89 2.05 4.22 -6.79
C GLY A 89 0.60 4.66 -6.57
N ILE A 90 0.35 5.44 -5.51
CA ILE A 90 -0.99 5.86 -5.11
C ILE A 90 -1.04 7.37 -4.79
N GLY A 91 -2.25 7.92 -4.81
CA GLY A 91 -2.52 9.23 -4.20
C GLY A 91 -2.85 9.10 -2.72
N LYS A 92 -2.62 10.16 -1.94
CA LYS A 92 -2.87 10.17 -0.47
C LYS A 92 -4.33 9.85 -0.14
N LEU A 93 -5.26 10.33 -0.96
CA LEU A 93 -6.71 10.09 -0.79
C LEU A 93 -7.09 8.61 -0.90
N PHE A 94 -6.33 7.82 -1.66
CA PHE A 94 -6.67 6.42 -1.89
C PHE A 94 -6.47 5.56 -0.63
N ILE A 95 -5.60 5.97 0.29
CA ILE A 95 -5.29 5.25 1.55
C ILE A 95 -6.57 4.99 2.36
N SER A 96 -7.45 5.98 2.47
CA SER A 96 -8.70 5.88 3.24
C SER A 96 -9.88 5.34 2.44
N SER A 97 -9.67 4.87 1.21
CA SER A 97 -10.76 4.34 0.37
C SER A 97 -11.27 2.99 0.89
N VAL A 98 -12.58 2.74 0.76
CA VAL A 98 -13.16 1.41 0.99
C VAL A 98 -12.65 0.34 0.00
N LYS A 99 -12.09 0.77 -1.13
CA LYS A 99 -11.49 -0.08 -2.17
C LYS A 99 -9.97 -0.10 -2.14
N PHE A 100 -9.35 0.56 -1.16
CA PHE A 100 -7.89 0.52 -0.98
C PHE A 100 -7.45 -0.93 -0.80
N ILE A 101 -6.72 -1.48 -1.77
CA ILE A 101 -6.23 -2.88 -1.81
C ILE A 101 -7.20 -3.91 -1.20
N SER A 102 -8.51 -3.76 -1.46
CA SER A 102 -9.53 -4.52 -0.74
C SER A 102 -9.49 -6.02 -1.02
N ALA A 103 -8.86 -6.44 -2.12
CA ALA A 103 -8.61 -7.85 -2.41
C ALA A 103 -7.48 -8.44 -1.55
N ASP A 104 -6.59 -7.61 -1.03
CA ASP A 104 -5.39 -8.05 -0.29
C ASP A 104 -5.52 -7.86 1.23
N GLY A 105 -6.69 -7.41 1.72
CA GLY A 105 -6.97 -7.19 3.14
C GLY A 105 -7.12 -5.73 3.55
N GLY A 106 -7.00 -4.79 2.59
CA GLY A 106 -7.35 -3.40 2.83
C GLY A 106 -6.42 -2.66 3.78
N ILE A 107 -6.97 -1.66 4.48
CA ILE A 107 -6.22 -0.79 5.40
C ILE A 107 -5.59 -1.56 6.57
N GLU A 108 -6.12 -2.73 6.92
CA GLU A 108 -5.57 -3.59 7.99
C GLU A 108 -4.19 -4.17 7.66
N ARG A 109 -3.79 -4.12 6.38
CA ARG A 109 -2.45 -4.50 5.95
C ARG A 109 -1.41 -3.39 6.17
N VAL A 110 -1.82 -2.15 6.39
CA VAL A 110 -0.87 -1.05 6.57
C VAL A 110 -0.22 -1.18 7.94
N VAL A 111 1.09 -1.40 7.96
CA VAL A 111 1.87 -1.59 9.19
C VAL A 111 2.80 -0.43 9.51
N TRP A 112 3.09 0.42 8.52
CA TRP A 112 4.02 1.54 8.68
C TRP A 112 3.71 2.69 7.73
N MET A 113 3.82 3.92 8.22
CA MET A 113 3.76 5.16 7.43
C MET A 113 4.66 6.22 8.05
N PRO A 114 5.27 7.14 7.26
CA PRO A 114 5.90 8.32 7.80
C PRO A 114 4.92 9.08 8.70
N LYS A 115 5.40 9.57 9.85
CA LYS A 115 4.57 10.29 10.82
C LYS A 115 3.87 11.49 10.18
N ALA A 116 4.59 12.25 9.37
CA ALA A 116 4.03 13.40 8.65
C ALA A 116 2.86 12.98 7.73
N LEU A 117 3.01 11.88 6.97
CA LEU A 117 1.93 11.34 6.13
C LEU A 117 0.75 10.89 6.98
N LYS A 118 1.02 10.13 8.04
CA LYS A 118 0.00 9.60 8.96
C LYS A 118 -0.83 10.71 9.59
N GLU A 119 -0.18 11.80 10.02
CA GLU A 119 -0.83 13.00 10.54
C GLU A 119 -1.64 13.74 9.47
N GLU A 120 -1.09 13.91 8.27
CA GLU A 120 -1.76 14.58 7.14
C GLU A 120 -3.06 13.89 6.72
N VAL A 121 -3.06 12.55 6.65
CA VAL A 121 -4.25 11.79 6.27
C VAL A 121 -5.15 11.42 7.45
N SER A 122 -4.80 11.84 8.67
CA SER A 122 -5.39 11.35 9.91
C SER A 122 -6.91 11.52 9.99
N GLU A 123 -7.46 12.66 9.53
CA GLU A 123 -8.91 12.91 9.55
C GLU A 123 -9.67 11.85 8.75
N ARG A 124 -9.25 11.60 7.50
CA ARG A 124 -9.89 10.62 6.62
C ARG A 124 -9.59 9.19 7.04
N LEU A 125 -8.36 8.93 7.49
CA LEU A 125 -7.96 7.60 7.93
C LEU A 125 -8.73 7.19 9.17
N LYS A 126 -8.82 8.04 10.20
CA LYS A 126 -9.58 7.74 11.42
C LYS A 126 -11.06 7.53 11.11
N ALA A 127 -11.68 8.39 10.29
CA ALA A 127 -13.06 8.17 9.86
C ALA A 127 -13.24 6.81 9.16
N ARG A 128 -12.30 6.42 8.29
CA ARG A 128 -12.35 5.10 7.63
C ARG A 128 -12.18 3.94 8.61
N LEU A 129 -11.36 4.11 9.64
CA LEU A 129 -11.13 3.13 10.69
C LEU A 129 -12.33 2.99 11.63
N ASP A 130 -13.00 4.10 11.93
CA ASP A 130 -14.29 4.11 12.65
C ASP A 130 -15.36 3.36 11.86
N ASP A 131 -15.45 3.56 10.54
CA ASP A 131 -16.40 2.87 9.65
C ASP A 131 -16.22 1.33 9.63
N ILE A 132 -15.04 0.82 10.00
CA ILE A 132 -14.77 -0.62 10.10
C ILE A 132 -14.67 -1.11 11.54
N GLU A 133 -15.06 -0.28 12.51
CA GLU A 133 -15.03 -0.59 13.94
C GLU A 133 -13.62 -0.96 14.46
N LYS A 134 -12.57 -0.34 13.88
CA LYS A 134 -11.15 -0.54 14.27
C LYS A 134 -10.40 0.79 14.51
N PRO A 135 -10.93 1.71 15.33
CA PRO A 135 -10.29 3.01 15.61
C PRO A 135 -8.86 2.87 16.14
N GLU A 136 -8.59 1.83 16.93
CA GLU A 136 -7.30 1.55 17.55
C GLU A 136 -6.20 1.26 16.54
N LEU A 137 -6.56 0.84 15.31
CA LEU A 137 -5.58 0.53 14.27
C LEU A 137 -4.72 1.75 13.93
N TYR A 138 -5.25 2.98 14.07
CA TYR A 138 -4.47 4.19 13.81
C TYR A 138 -3.20 4.22 14.65
N ASP A 139 -3.28 3.89 15.94
CA ASP A 139 -2.13 3.94 16.86
C ASP A 139 -1.21 2.72 16.69
N LYS A 140 -1.71 1.64 16.08
CA LYS A 140 -0.93 0.42 15.82
C LYS A 140 -0.09 0.49 14.54
N ILE A 141 -0.29 1.49 13.68
CA ILE A 141 0.55 1.71 12.49
C ILE A 141 1.86 2.38 12.93
N ALA A 142 2.99 1.72 12.70
CA ALA A 142 4.31 2.24 13.06
C ALA A 142 4.69 3.47 12.21
N THR A 143 5.67 4.21 12.70
CA THR A 143 6.32 5.33 12.00
C THR A 143 7.83 5.18 12.01
N GLU A 144 8.54 6.10 11.36
CA GLU A 144 10.00 6.20 11.44
C GLU A 144 10.52 6.38 12.87
N GLU A 145 9.70 6.84 13.81
CA GLU A 145 10.08 6.94 15.23
C GLU A 145 10.02 5.58 15.95
N ASP A 146 9.30 4.60 15.40
CA ASP A 146 9.07 3.29 15.99
C ASP A 146 9.96 2.20 15.39
N ALA A 147 10.19 2.25 14.08
CA ALA A 147 10.97 1.27 13.34
C ALA A 147 11.54 1.84 12.03
N GLU A 148 12.84 1.61 11.80
CA GLU A 148 13.54 1.94 10.55
C GLU A 148 14.00 0.69 9.79
N ASP A 149 13.81 -0.50 10.36
CA ASP A 149 14.25 -1.79 9.79
C ASP A 149 13.19 -2.90 10.01
N PRO A 150 13.32 -4.05 9.32
CA PRO A 150 12.36 -5.14 9.41
C PRO A 150 12.16 -5.70 10.82
N GLU A 151 13.25 -5.86 11.57
CA GLU A 151 13.24 -6.50 12.88
C GLU A 151 12.52 -5.63 13.89
N ALA A 152 12.90 -4.34 13.95
CA ALA A 152 12.24 -3.35 14.79
C ALA A 152 10.74 -3.22 14.47
N LEU A 153 10.36 -3.29 13.19
CA LEU A 153 8.96 -3.21 12.79
C LEU A 153 8.17 -4.42 13.30
N VAL A 154 8.68 -5.64 13.13
CA VAL A 154 8.00 -6.85 13.61
C VAL A 154 7.88 -6.86 15.14
N GLU A 155 8.91 -6.40 15.86
CA GLU A 155 8.86 -6.24 17.32
C GLU A 155 7.77 -5.26 17.76
N PHE A 156 7.69 -4.09 17.10
CA PHE A 156 6.66 -3.10 17.36
C PHE A 156 5.25 -3.68 17.13
N LEU A 157 5.02 -4.30 15.97
CA LEU A 157 3.72 -4.88 15.61
C LEU A 157 3.27 -5.96 16.59
N THR A 158 4.22 -6.75 17.10
CA THR A 158 3.97 -7.77 18.13
C THR A 158 3.56 -7.13 19.44
N LYS A 159 4.29 -6.09 19.88
CA LYS A 159 4.01 -5.37 21.13
C LYS A 159 2.64 -4.69 21.14
N VAL A 160 2.20 -4.16 20.00
CA VAL A 160 0.90 -3.48 19.86
C VAL A 160 -0.22 -4.42 19.43
N GLU A 161 0.07 -5.72 19.27
CA GLU A 161 -0.87 -6.74 18.80
C GLU A 161 -1.59 -6.28 17.51
N HIS A 162 -0.80 -5.95 16.49
CA HIS A 162 -1.34 -5.51 15.20
C HIS A 162 -2.17 -6.62 14.54
N PRO A 163 -3.37 -6.34 13.99
CA PRO A 163 -4.26 -7.36 13.42
C PRO A 163 -3.62 -8.20 12.30
N VAL A 164 -2.66 -7.61 11.56
CA VAL A 164 -1.90 -8.27 10.50
C VAL A 164 -1.28 -9.62 10.91
N LEU A 165 -0.92 -9.77 12.21
CA LEU A 165 -0.30 -10.98 12.75
C LEU A 165 -1.27 -12.18 12.78
N ALA A 166 -2.57 -11.91 12.79
CA ALA A 166 -3.61 -12.94 12.77
C ALA A 166 -4.25 -13.13 11.38
N MET A 167 -3.88 -12.30 10.39
CA MET A 167 -4.38 -12.41 9.02
C MET A 167 -3.71 -13.57 8.28
N ALA A 168 -4.42 -14.13 7.30
CA ALA A 168 -3.80 -15.08 6.36
C ALA A 168 -2.57 -14.45 5.67
N ALA A 169 -1.64 -15.30 5.26
CA ALA A 169 -0.49 -14.86 4.47
C ALA A 169 -0.96 -14.12 3.21
N MET A 170 -0.32 -12.99 2.90
CA MET A 170 -0.61 -12.25 1.66
C MET A 170 -0.22 -13.04 0.40
N PHE A 171 0.73 -13.98 0.50
CA PHE A 171 1.24 -14.83 -0.57
C PHE A 171 1.78 -16.15 -0.04
#